data_AF-A0A6M8V8N0-F1
#
_entry.id   AF-A0A6M8V8N0-F1
#
_cell.length_a   1.000
_cell.length_b   1.000
_cell.length_c   1.000
_cell.angle_alpha   90.00
_cell.angle_beta   90.00
_cell.angle_gamma   90.00
#
_symmetry.space_group_name_H-M   'P 1'
#
loop_
_entity.id
_entity.type
_entity.pdbx_description
1 polymer ?
#
loop_
_entity_poly.entity_id
_entity_poly.type
_entity_poly.pdbx_seq_one_letter_code
_entity_poly.pdbx_strand_id
1 'polypeptide(L)'
;MHHLVLTIVCSTSIALILKHNETQKGELIVLLTGNYLTAAVIALVLLLINDQSNFSLQTLLYGAALGSLFVITFFILAYAIKFAGTGLAITSSRLSVIIPIIFSIIFFDETPNNLYVFGFVFTIITFIIFYLSVKRGHKDGEGSIKYFYLIAVFIGIGLNDFALKFFKVWRHENEEPYFILFIFLSAFLYTSIYIIIKRIKIKRNTALLGLTLGVPNVLTTVFLLSALALLPAIIVFPIMNVGIILLTTVMAFIIWKEKLNRWGVLALTSGMIAILFLSLGR
;
A
#
# COMPACT_ATOMS: atom_id res chain seq x y z
N MET A 1 5.23 2.86 17.70
CA MET A 1 5.73 3.88 16.75
C MET A 1 6.84 3.37 15.86
N HIS A 2 7.85 2.64 16.38
CA HIS A 2 8.91 2.08 15.56
C HIS A 2 8.40 1.23 14.38
N HIS A 3 7.43 0.34 14.61
CA HIS A 3 6.80 -0.44 13.52
C HIS A 3 6.17 0.45 12.44
N LEU A 4 5.44 1.49 12.82
CA LEU A 4 4.80 2.41 11.87
C LEU A 4 5.83 3.14 10.98
N VAL A 5 6.95 3.58 11.57
CA VAL A 5 8.05 4.21 10.81
C VAL A 5 8.65 3.21 9.82
N LEU A 6 8.89 1.97 10.27
CA LEU A 6 9.38 0.90 9.40
C LEU A 6 8.39 0.60 8.27
N THR A 7 7.09 0.56 8.54
CA THR A 7 6.05 0.42 7.52
C THR A 7 6.12 1.54 6.48
N ILE A 8 6.30 2.79 6.91
CA ILE A 8 6.42 3.95 6.02
C ILE A 8 7.65 3.83 5.13
N VAL A 9 8.81 3.47 5.70
CA VAL A 9 10.07 3.31 4.94
C VAL A 9 9.96 2.18 3.92
N CYS A 10 9.44 1.03 4.33
CA CYS A 10 9.26 -0.13 3.45
C CYS A 10 8.24 0.19 2.33
N SER A 11 7.09 0.78 2.68
CA SER A 11 6.07 1.19 1.70
C SER A 11 6.57 2.25 0.72
N THR A 12 7.41 3.16 1.19
CA THR A 12 8.07 4.16 0.33
C THR A 12 9.02 3.48 -0.65
N SER A 13 9.79 2.48 -0.20
CA SER A 13 10.68 1.70 -1.06
C SER A 13 9.89 0.97 -2.17
N ILE A 14 8.72 0.40 -1.85
CA ILE A 14 7.82 -0.19 -2.85
C ILE A 14 7.44 0.83 -3.92
N ALA A 15 6.99 2.02 -3.52
CA ALA A 15 6.59 3.07 -4.45
C ALA A 15 7.75 3.53 -5.36
N LEU A 16 8.96 3.67 -4.82
CA LEU A 16 10.14 4.08 -5.58
C LEU A 16 10.56 2.99 -6.58
N ILE A 17 10.50 1.70 -6.19
CA ILE A 17 10.80 0.57 -7.08
C ILE A 17 9.76 0.47 -8.21
N LEU A 18 8.47 0.63 -7.90
CA LEU A 18 7.41 0.64 -8.92
C LEU A 18 7.63 1.77 -9.94
N LYS A 19 7.93 2.98 -9.46
CA LYS A 19 8.28 4.12 -10.32
C LYS A 19 9.51 3.82 -11.17
N HIS A 20 10.56 3.25 -10.58
CA HIS A 20 11.76 2.86 -11.31
C HIS A 20 11.44 1.82 -12.41
N ASN A 21 10.63 0.80 -12.11
CA ASN A 21 10.19 -0.19 -13.09
C ASN A 21 9.45 0.47 -14.28
N GLU A 22 8.58 1.44 -14.00
CA GLU A 22 7.87 2.21 -15.02
C GLU A 22 8.83 2.98 -15.93
N THR A 23 9.85 3.66 -15.36
CA THR A 23 10.87 4.36 -16.15
C THR A 23 11.66 3.43 -17.07
N GLN A 24 11.85 2.17 -16.66
CA GLN A 24 12.53 1.14 -17.44
C GLN A 24 11.59 0.39 -18.41
N LYS A 25 10.30 0.77 -18.47
CA LYS A 25 9.25 0.08 -19.24
C LYS A 25 9.23 -1.43 -18.96
N GLY A 26 9.44 -1.80 -17.69
CA GLY A 26 9.41 -3.19 -17.24
C GLY A 26 7.99 -3.73 -17.16
N GLU A 27 7.80 -4.99 -17.53
CA GLU A 27 6.51 -5.67 -17.44
C GLU A 27 6.07 -5.79 -15.98
N LEU A 28 5.04 -5.03 -15.58
CA LEU A 28 4.62 -4.96 -14.19
C LEU A 28 4.25 -6.33 -13.60
N ILE A 29 3.65 -7.20 -14.40
CA ILE A 29 3.21 -8.52 -13.95
C ILE A 29 4.43 -9.38 -13.56
N VAL A 30 5.51 -9.30 -14.34
CA VAL A 30 6.77 -9.99 -14.05
C VAL A 30 7.40 -9.45 -12.76
N LEU A 31 7.34 -8.13 -12.56
CA LEU A 31 7.79 -7.47 -11.32
C LEU A 31 6.99 -7.98 -10.11
N LEU A 32 5.66 -8.03 -10.22
CA LEU A 32 4.77 -8.48 -9.16
C LEU A 32 4.92 -9.96 -8.85
N THR A 33 5.14 -10.81 -9.85
CA THR A 33 5.43 -12.24 -9.62
C THR A 33 6.71 -12.42 -8.83
N GLY A 34 7.79 -11.70 -9.16
CA GLY A 34 9.03 -11.74 -8.37
C GLY A 34 8.85 -11.23 -6.94
N ASN A 35 8.05 -10.17 -6.78
CA ASN A 35 7.68 -9.60 -5.48
C ASN A 35 6.97 -10.65 -4.61
N TYR A 36 5.89 -11.23 -5.12
CA TYR A 36 5.10 -12.20 -4.36
C TYR A 36 5.86 -13.50 -4.12
N LEU A 37 6.73 -13.94 -5.02
CA LEU A 37 7.62 -15.07 -4.78
C LEU A 37 8.52 -14.81 -3.56
N THR A 38 9.22 -13.69 -3.55
CA THR A 38 10.14 -13.36 -2.45
C THR A 38 9.39 -13.13 -1.15
N ALA A 39 8.24 -12.45 -1.21
CA ALA A 39 7.38 -12.24 -0.05
C ALA A 39 6.85 -13.57 0.52
N ALA A 40 6.44 -14.52 -0.32
CA ALA A 40 6.00 -15.85 0.10
C ALA A 40 7.14 -16.66 0.72
N VAL A 41 8.35 -16.61 0.15
CA VAL A 41 9.54 -17.28 0.72
C VAL A 41 9.89 -16.70 2.09
N ILE A 42 9.91 -15.37 2.23
CA ILE A 42 10.19 -14.73 3.52
C ILE A 42 9.08 -15.04 4.53
N ALA A 43 7.82 -15.00 4.12
CA ALA A 43 6.69 -15.36 4.99
C ALA A 43 6.78 -16.82 5.45
N LEU A 44 7.22 -17.74 4.58
CA LEU A 44 7.46 -19.14 4.94
C LEU A 44 8.61 -19.26 5.95
N VAL A 45 9.71 -18.52 5.76
CA VAL A 45 10.81 -18.50 6.73
C VAL A 45 10.35 -17.95 8.08
N LEU A 46 9.58 -16.86 8.10
CA LEU A 46 9.02 -16.30 9.34
C LEU A 46 8.07 -17.27 10.04
N LEU A 47 7.28 -18.03 9.28
CA LEU A 47 6.43 -19.10 9.81
C LEU A 47 7.27 -20.20 10.47
N LEU A 48 8.31 -20.68 9.78
CA LEU A 48 9.16 -21.77 10.27
C LEU A 48 9.99 -21.40 11.51
N ILE A 49 10.29 -20.11 11.72
CA ILE A 49 10.97 -19.62 12.93
C ILE A 49 9.98 -19.46 14.10
N ASN A 50 8.67 -19.39 13.83
CA ASN A 50 7.65 -19.19 14.85
C ASN A 50 7.01 -20.52 15.26
N ASP A 51 7.60 -21.15 16.28
CA ASP A 51 7.17 -22.45 16.83
C ASP A 51 5.77 -22.43 17.47
N GLN A 52 5.18 -21.26 17.71
CA GLN A 52 3.85 -21.13 18.30
C GLN A 52 2.75 -20.85 17.26
N SER A 53 3.09 -20.83 15.97
CA SER A 53 2.14 -20.53 14.92
C SER A 53 1.07 -21.63 14.77
N ASN A 54 -0.20 -21.23 14.63
CA ASN A 54 -1.32 -22.17 14.52
C ASN A 54 -1.99 -22.06 13.15
N PHE A 55 -2.23 -23.22 12.53
CA PHE A 55 -2.96 -23.28 11.28
C PHE A 55 -4.47 -23.22 11.53
N SER A 56 -5.18 -22.47 10.68
CA SER A 56 -6.64 -22.45 10.64
C SER A 56 -7.13 -22.39 9.20
N LEU A 57 -8.12 -23.22 8.87
CA LEU A 57 -8.76 -23.21 7.55
C LEU A 57 -9.40 -21.86 7.24
N GLN A 58 -9.94 -21.19 8.24
CA GLN A 58 -10.53 -19.86 8.12
C GLN A 58 -9.48 -18.82 7.70
N THR A 59 -8.30 -18.89 8.30
CA THR A 59 -7.15 -18.03 7.97
C THR A 59 -6.61 -18.32 6.57
N LEU A 60 -6.58 -19.58 6.16
CA LEU A 60 -6.24 -19.96 4.78
C LEU A 60 -7.19 -19.35 3.77
N LEU A 61 -8.50 -19.54 3.94
CA LEU A 61 -9.50 -19.05 2.99
C LEU A 61 -9.50 -17.53 2.92
N TYR A 62 -9.42 -16.86 4.08
CA TYR A 62 -9.37 -15.40 4.15
C TYR A 62 -8.08 -14.83 3.55
N GLY A 63 -6.93 -15.40 3.89
CA GLY A 63 -5.62 -15.01 3.32
C GLY A 63 -5.55 -15.24 1.81
N ALA A 64 -6.04 -16.38 1.33
CA ALA A 64 -6.08 -16.68 -0.10
C ALA A 64 -6.98 -15.69 -0.87
N ALA A 65 -8.17 -15.39 -0.34
CA ALA A 65 -9.08 -14.40 -0.92
C ALA A 65 -8.45 -13.00 -0.94
N LEU A 66 -7.79 -12.59 0.15
CA LEU A 66 -7.10 -11.31 0.22
C LEU A 66 -5.91 -11.24 -0.74
N GLY A 67 -5.16 -12.32 -0.92
CA GLY A 67 -4.09 -12.37 -1.93
C GLY A 67 -4.61 -12.23 -3.36
N SER A 68 -5.78 -12.79 -3.68
CA SER A 68 -6.46 -12.51 -4.96
C SER A 68 -6.79 -11.03 -5.10
N LEU A 69 -7.34 -10.42 -4.05
CA LEU A 69 -7.69 -9.00 -4.04
C LEU A 69 -6.44 -8.10 -4.17
N PHE A 70 -5.31 -8.48 -3.57
CA PHE A 70 -4.02 -7.81 -3.75
C PHE A 70 -3.63 -7.80 -5.23
N VAL A 71 -3.65 -8.97 -5.87
CA VAL A 71 -3.30 -9.09 -7.31
C VAL A 71 -4.23 -8.23 -8.16
N ILE A 72 -5.55 -8.35 -7.98
CA ILE A 72 -6.55 -7.56 -8.71
C ILE A 72 -6.30 -6.06 -8.51
N THR A 73 -6.06 -5.63 -7.28
CA THR A 73 -5.84 -4.22 -6.94
C THR A 73 -4.56 -3.69 -7.57
N PHE A 74 -3.48 -4.45 -7.56
CA PHE A 74 -2.24 -4.08 -8.23
C PHE A 74 -2.41 -3.99 -9.75
N PHE A 75 -3.21 -4.86 -10.37
CA PHE A 75 -3.58 -4.73 -11.79
C PHE A 75 -4.37 -3.45 -12.06
N ILE A 76 -5.37 -3.16 -11.24
CA ILE A 76 -6.15 -1.92 -11.34
C ILE A 76 -5.23 -0.71 -11.18
N LEU A 77 -4.28 -0.74 -10.24
CA LEU A 77 -3.27 0.30 -10.06
C LEU A 77 -2.41 0.48 -11.32
N ALA A 78 -1.99 -0.61 -11.95
CA ALA A 78 -1.26 -0.57 -13.22
C ALA A 78 -2.02 0.18 -14.31
N TYR A 79 -3.30 -0.16 -14.48
CA TYR A 79 -4.17 0.48 -15.48
C TYR A 79 -4.46 1.94 -15.11
N ALA A 80 -4.64 2.25 -13.83
CA ALA A 80 -4.77 3.63 -13.37
C ALA A 80 -3.51 4.45 -13.69
N ILE A 81 -2.32 3.90 -13.47
CA ILE A 81 -1.05 4.54 -13.85
C ILE A 81 -1.01 4.75 -15.37
N LYS A 82 -1.37 3.73 -16.16
CA LYS A 82 -1.38 3.81 -17.62
C LYS A 82 -2.35 4.85 -18.18
N PHE A 83 -3.57 4.94 -17.66
CA PHE A 83 -4.65 5.79 -18.20
C PHE A 83 -4.74 7.17 -17.54
N ALA A 84 -4.40 7.29 -16.26
CA ALA A 84 -4.49 8.53 -15.50
C ALA A 84 -3.12 9.15 -15.16
N GLY A 85 -2.02 8.41 -15.39
CA GLY A 85 -0.68 8.79 -14.96
C GLY A 85 -0.38 8.39 -13.52
N THR A 86 0.90 8.20 -13.22
CA THR A 86 1.40 7.69 -11.94
C THR A 86 0.90 8.53 -10.77
N GLY A 87 0.98 9.85 -10.86
CA GLY A 87 0.62 10.68 -9.71
C GLY A 87 -0.88 10.68 -9.38
N LEU A 88 -1.78 10.59 -10.36
CA LEU A 88 -3.22 10.50 -10.09
C LEU A 88 -3.58 9.15 -9.46
N ALA A 89 -3.03 8.06 -10.01
CA ALA A 89 -3.21 6.73 -9.48
C ALA A 89 -2.69 6.60 -8.04
N ILE A 90 -1.50 7.14 -7.77
CA ILE A 90 -0.92 7.15 -6.42
C ILE A 90 -1.75 8.04 -5.49
N THR A 91 -2.20 9.23 -5.91
CA THR A 91 -3.05 10.06 -5.04
C THR A 91 -4.35 9.33 -4.68
N SER A 92 -4.98 8.68 -5.66
CA SER A 92 -6.18 7.88 -5.43
C SER A 92 -5.91 6.70 -4.48
N SER A 93 -4.76 6.04 -4.60
CA SER A 93 -4.33 5.00 -3.64
C SER A 93 -4.21 5.51 -2.21
N ARG A 94 -3.73 6.75 -2.01
CA ARG A 94 -3.55 7.33 -0.67
C ARG A 94 -4.86 7.82 -0.06
N LEU A 95 -5.76 8.32 -0.90
CA LEU A 95 -7.13 8.67 -0.49
C LEU A 95 -7.91 7.44 0.01
N SER A 96 -7.56 6.23 -0.44
CA SER A 96 -8.23 5.00 -0.02
C SER A 96 -8.25 4.79 1.50
N VAL A 97 -7.35 5.45 2.25
CA VAL A 97 -7.30 5.51 3.71
C VAL A 97 -8.66 5.81 4.36
N ILE A 98 -9.54 6.52 3.64
CA ILE A 98 -10.90 6.84 4.11
C ILE A 98 -11.70 5.57 4.39
N ILE A 99 -11.55 4.53 3.56
CA ILE A 99 -12.31 3.28 3.66
C ILE A 99 -12.01 2.52 4.97
N PRO A 100 -10.75 2.14 5.29
CA PRO A 100 -10.47 1.44 6.53
C PRO A 100 -10.80 2.29 7.76
N ILE A 101 -10.71 3.62 7.69
CA ILE A 101 -11.11 4.49 8.80
C ILE A 101 -12.62 4.44 9.02
N ILE A 102 -13.44 4.68 7.99
CA ILE A 102 -14.90 4.63 8.11
C ILE A 102 -15.35 3.27 8.62
N PHE A 103 -14.83 2.19 8.06
CA PHE A 103 -15.18 0.86 8.52
C PHE A 103 -14.65 0.56 9.93
N SER A 104 -13.52 1.13 10.35
CA SER A 104 -13.06 0.95 11.73
C SER A 104 -13.93 1.69 12.75
N ILE A 105 -14.47 2.85 12.39
CA ILE A 105 -15.44 3.57 13.23
C ILE A 105 -16.75 2.77 13.33
N ILE A 106 -17.23 2.21 12.21
CA ILE A 106 -18.52 1.49 12.15
C ILE A 106 -18.47 0.10 12.79
N PHE A 107 -17.41 -0.68 12.52
CA PHE A 107 -17.32 -2.10 12.91
C PHE A 107 -16.52 -2.35 14.18
N PHE A 108 -15.66 -1.42 14.60
CA PHE A 108 -14.79 -1.59 15.77
C PHE A 108 -14.96 -0.48 16.82
N ASP A 109 -16.01 0.35 16.68
CA ASP A 109 -16.36 1.43 17.60
C ASP A 109 -15.18 2.37 17.93
N GLU A 110 -14.26 2.57 16.98
CA GLU A 110 -13.13 3.50 17.16
C GLU A 110 -13.64 4.94 17.20
N THR A 111 -13.70 5.56 18.38
CA THR A 111 -14.22 6.93 18.53
C THR A 111 -13.14 7.99 18.26
N PRO A 112 -13.33 8.89 17.29
CA PRO A 112 -12.38 9.98 17.04
C PRO A 112 -12.41 11.02 18.17
N ASN A 113 -11.26 11.25 18.82
CA ASN A 113 -11.03 12.45 19.63
C ASN A 113 -10.99 13.70 18.72
N ASN A 114 -11.25 14.89 19.27
CA ASN A 114 -11.18 16.17 18.57
C ASN A 114 -9.84 16.35 17.83
N LEU A 115 -8.72 15.94 18.44
CA LEU A 115 -7.40 15.98 17.80
C LEU A 115 -7.29 15.05 16.58
N TYR A 116 -7.94 13.88 16.60
CA TYR A 116 -7.99 12.98 15.45
C TYR A 116 -8.83 13.55 14.31
N VAL A 117 -9.91 14.27 14.63
CA VAL A 117 -10.73 14.97 13.62
C VAL A 117 -9.88 16.04 12.92
N PHE A 118 -9.15 16.87 13.66
CA PHE A 118 -8.25 17.87 13.06
C PHE A 118 -7.15 17.21 12.21
N GLY A 119 -6.50 16.16 12.72
CA GLY A 119 -5.49 15.41 11.98
C GLY A 119 -6.03 14.78 10.69
N PHE A 120 -7.25 14.26 10.71
CA PHE A 120 -7.92 13.72 9.54
C PHE A 120 -8.24 14.80 8.51
N VAL A 121 -8.76 15.96 8.94
CA VAL A 121 -9.01 17.10 8.05
C VAL A 121 -7.72 17.55 7.34
N PHE A 122 -6.61 17.66 8.07
CA PHE A 122 -5.31 17.97 7.47
C PHE A 122 -4.78 16.87 6.55
N THR A 123 -5.10 15.60 6.83
CA THR A 123 -4.77 14.47 5.94
C THR A 123 -5.49 14.59 4.60
N ILE A 124 -6.81 14.87 4.63
CA ILE A 124 -7.59 15.09 3.41
C ILE A 124 -7.08 16.32 2.64
N ILE A 125 -6.81 17.43 3.33
CA ILE A 125 -6.20 18.62 2.72
C ILE A 125 -4.86 18.26 2.05
N THR A 126 -4.02 17.49 2.72
CA THR A 126 -2.71 17.05 2.18
C THR A 126 -2.88 16.29 0.89
N PHE A 127 -3.83 15.36 0.82
CA PHE A 127 -4.09 14.61 -0.41
C PHE A 127 -4.65 15.48 -1.53
N ILE A 128 -5.54 16.44 -1.23
CA ILE A 128 -6.08 17.38 -2.23
C ILE A 128 -4.95 18.27 -2.78
N ILE A 129 -4.11 18.81 -1.91
CA ILE A 129 -2.97 19.64 -2.32
C ILE A 129 -1.97 18.82 -3.14
N PHE A 130 -1.70 17.58 -2.73
CA PHE A 130 -0.82 16.67 -3.45
C PHE A 130 -1.38 16.34 -4.84
N TYR A 131 -2.69 16.10 -4.95
CA TYR A 131 -3.38 15.94 -6.23
C TYR A 131 -3.16 17.15 -7.15
N LEU A 132 -3.33 18.37 -6.63
CA LEU A 132 -3.12 19.60 -7.41
C LEU A 132 -1.66 19.78 -7.85
N SER A 133 -0.71 19.38 -7.00
CA SER A 133 0.72 19.34 -7.33
C SER A 133 0.99 18.44 -8.54
N VAL A 134 0.42 17.24 -8.54
CA VAL A 134 0.61 16.26 -9.61
C VAL A 134 -0.09 16.70 -10.90
N LYS A 135 -1.34 17.16 -10.81
CA LYS A 135 -2.17 17.49 -11.99
C LYS A 135 -1.53 18.54 -12.90
N ARG A 136 -0.80 19.50 -12.32
CA ARG A 136 -0.12 20.56 -13.09
C ARG A 136 1.05 20.07 -13.96
N GLY A 137 1.55 18.84 -13.75
CA GLY A 137 2.75 18.34 -14.39
C GLY A 137 2.52 17.31 -15.51
N HIS A 138 1.30 16.82 -15.73
CA HIS A 138 1.03 15.74 -16.70
C HIS A 138 -0.13 16.11 -17.63
N LYS A 139 0.05 15.83 -18.93
CA LYS A 139 -1.07 15.90 -19.90
C LYS A 139 -2.10 14.86 -19.49
N ASP A 140 -3.33 15.31 -19.30
CA ASP A 140 -4.48 14.45 -19.03
C ASP A 140 -4.51 13.29 -20.02
N GLY A 141 -4.59 12.05 -19.52
CA GLY A 141 -5.00 10.93 -20.37
C GLY A 141 -6.41 11.19 -20.90
N GLU A 142 -6.60 10.99 -22.20
CA GLU A 142 -7.87 11.16 -22.88
C GLU A 142 -8.85 10.04 -22.47
N GLY A 143 -10.09 10.42 -22.13
CA GLY A 143 -11.21 9.49 -21.93
C GLY A 143 -11.68 9.29 -20.47
N SER A 144 -12.99 9.09 -20.32
CA SER A 144 -13.67 8.91 -19.03
C SER A 144 -13.26 7.63 -18.28
N ILE A 145 -12.63 6.67 -18.98
CA ILE A 145 -12.20 5.39 -18.40
C ILE A 145 -11.15 5.54 -17.29
N LYS A 146 -10.39 6.64 -17.29
CA LYS A 146 -9.42 6.92 -16.23
C LYS A 146 -10.08 7.03 -14.86
N TYR A 147 -11.27 7.63 -14.77
CA TYR A 147 -12.00 7.78 -13.51
C TYR A 147 -12.46 6.44 -12.96
N PHE A 148 -12.86 5.50 -13.83
CA PHE A 148 -13.19 4.14 -13.43
C PHE A 148 -12.01 3.46 -12.73
N TYR A 149 -10.82 3.49 -13.35
CA TYR A 149 -9.63 2.87 -12.74
C TYR A 149 -9.19 3.58 -11.46
N LEU A 150 -9.28 4.92 -11.38
CA LEU A 150 -8.98 5.65 -10.14
C LEU A 150 -9.94 5.23 -9.01
N ILE A 151 -11.25 5.22 -9.25
CA ILE A 151 -12.23 4.76 -8.24
C ILE A 151 -11.97 3.31 -7.85
N ALA A 152 -11.65 2.45 -8.81
CA ALA A 152 -11.36 1.05 -8.55
C ALA A 152 -10.06 0.87 -7.71
N VAL A 153 -9.02 1.70 -7.92
CA VAL A 153 -7.83 1.74 -7.06
C VAL A 153 -8.21 2.16 -5.64
N PHE A 154 -8.97 3.25 -5.51
CA PHE A 154 -9.43 3.76 -4.22
C PHE A 154 -10.17 2.68 -3.43
N ILE A 155 -11.12 1.98 -4.07
CA ILE A 155 -11.88 0.91 -3.43
C ILE A 155 -10.99 -0.30 -3.12
N GLY A 156 -10.22 -0.78 -4.09
CA GLY A 156 -9.41 -2.00 -3.94
C GLY A 156 -8.37 -1.87 -2.82
N ILE A 157 -7.63 -0.76 -2.78
CA ILE A 157 -6.60 -0.54 -1.75
C ILE A 157 -7.25 -0.34 -0.37
N GLY A 158 -8.33 0.42 -0.29
CA GLY A 158 -9.01 0.64 0.98
C GLY A 158 -9.64 -0.63 1.55
N LEU A 159 -10.17 -1.51 0.69
CA LEU A 159 -10.64 -2.84 1.10
C LEU A 159 -9.50 -3.76 1.53
N ASN A 160 -8.34 -3.71 0.88
CA ASN A 160 -7.17 -4.47 1.32
C ASN A 160 -6.71 -4.02 2.71
N ASP A 161 -6.58 -2.72 2.94
CA ASP A 161 -6.18 -2.15 4.23
C ASP A 161 -7.19 -2.50 5.33
N PHE A 162 -8.49 -2.39 5.04
CA PHE A 162 -9.53 -2.78 5.98
C PHE A 162 -9.49 -4.29 6.28
N ALA A 163 -9.29 -5.13 5.27
CA ALA A 163 -9.21 -6.58 5.44
C ALA A 163 -8.04 -7.00 6.35
N LEU A 164 -6.89 -6.32 6.26
CA LEU A 164 -5.78 -6.52 7.18
C LEU A 164 -6.16 -6.19 8.63
N LYS A 165 -6.82 -5.04 8.85
CA LYS A 165 -7.34 -4.66 10.18
C LYS A 165 -8.39 -5.66 10.68
N PHE A 166 -9.30 -6.08 9.81
CA PHE A 166 -10.34 -7.04 10.15
C PHE A 166 -9.75 -8.38 10.60
N PHE A 167 -8.78 -8.91 9.86
CA PHE A 167 -8.05 -10.11 10.29
C PHE A 167 -7.42 -9.92 11.67
N LYS A 168 -6.77 -8.79 11.91
CA LYS A 168 -6.06 -8.51 13.17
C LYS A 168 -6.99 -8.45 14.38
N VAL A 169 -8.26 -8.06 14.20
CA VAL A 169 -9.26 -8.06 15.28
C VAL A 169 -9.94 -9.42 15.42
N TRP A 170 -10.20 -10.11 14.31
CA TRP A 170 -10.98 -11.35 14.30
C TRP A 170 -10.17 -12.61 14.66
N ARG A 171 -8.87 -12.65 14.33
CA ARG A 171 -8.01 -13.84 14.53
C ARG A 171 -6.96 -13.62 15.60
N HIS A 172 -6.51 -14.73 16.16
CA HIS A 172 -5.42 -14.75 17.14
C HIS A 172 -4.07 -14.45 16.49
N GLU A 173 -3.17 -13.86 17.27
CA GLU A 173 -1.84 -13.43 16.78
C GLU A 173 -0.96 -14.59 16.31
N ASN A 174 -1.16 -15.79 16.85
CA ASN A 174 -0.44 -16.99 16.41
C ASN A 174 -0.82 -17.47 15.00
N GLU A 175 -1.92 -16.98 14.43
CA GLU A 175 -2.31 -17.30 13.06
C GLU A 175 -1.75 -16.30 12.02
N GLU A 176 -1.19 -15.18 12.49
CA GLU A 176 -0.65 -14.11 11.65
C GLU A 176 0.44 -14.60 10.67
N PRO A 177 1.42 -15.44 11.05
CA PRO A 177 2.42 -15.94 10.11
C PRO A 177 1.81 -16.75 8.95
N TYR A 178 0.80 -17.58 9.25
CA TYR A 178 0.07 -18.33 8.23
C TYR A 178 -0.73 -17.41 7.31
N PHE A 179 -1.39 -16.39 7.87
CA PHE A 179 -2.14 -15.41 7.09
C PHE A 179 -1.26 -14.69 6.07
N ILE A 180 -0.12 -14.16 6.50
CA ILE A 180 0.84 -13.47 5.64
C ILE A 180 1.35 -14.42 4.54
N LEU A 181 1.68 -15.66 4.89
CA LEU A 181 2.07 -16.67 3.92
C LEU A 181 0.97 -16.93 2.88
N PHE A 182 -0.28 -17.09 3.30
CA PHE A 182 -1.38 -17.40 2.39
C PHE A 182 -1.73 -16.24 1.45
N ILE A 183 -1.62 -14.97 1.90
CA ILE A 183 -1.76 -13.79 1.02
C ILE A 183 -0.72 -13.84 -0.09
N PHE A 184 0.56 -13.97 0.27
CA PHE A 184 1.64 -13.86 -0.70
C PHE A 184 1.78 -15.11 -1.57
N LEU A 185 1.53 -16.29 -1.02
CA LEU A 185 1.55 -17.55 -1.77
C LEU A 185 0.41 -17.57 -2.80
N SER A 186 -0.82 -17.21 -2.41
CA SER A 186 -1.92 -17.16 -3.37
C SER A 186 -1.65 -16.11 -4.45
N ALA A 187 -1.19 -14.91 -4.08
CA ALA A 187 -0.83 -13.86 -5.03
C ALA A 187 0.26 -14.28 -6.02
N PHE A 188 1.29 -15.01 -5.54
CA PHE A 188 2.32 -15.59 -6.38
C PHE A 188 1.75 -16.62 -7.36
N LEU A 189 0.88 -17.52 -6.90
CA LEU A 189 0.24 -18.53 -7.76
C LEU A 189 -0.63 -17.86 -8.84
N TYR A 190 -1.47 -16.89 -8.47
CA TYR A 190 -2.31 -16.17 -9.44
C TYR A 190 -1.50 -15.45 -10.51
N THR A 191 -0.46 -14.72 -10.11
CA THR A 191 0.38 -13.99 -11.08
C THR A 191 1.22 -14.93 -11.94
N SER A 192 1.71 -16.05 -11.39
CA SER A 192 2.44 -17.08 -12.15
C SER A 192 1.55 -17.76 -13.19
N ILE A 193 0.34 -18.17 -12.79
CA ILE A 193 -0.66 -18.74 -13.70
C ILE A 193 -0.97 -17.74 -14.83
N TYR A 194 -1.14 -16.46 -14.49
CA TYR A 194 -1.39 -15.41 -15.48
C TYR A 194 -0.23 -15.28 -16.50
N ILE A 195 1.03 -15.30 -16.04
CA ILE A 195 2.21 -15.26 -16.92
C ILE A 195 2.23 -16.45 -17.88
N ILE A 196 1.92 -17.65 -17.38
CA ILE A 196 1.91 -18.88 -18.18
C ILE A 196 0.80 -18.81 -19.25
N ILE A 197 -0.43 -18.47 -18.85
CA ILE A 197 -1.58 -18.38 -19.75
C ILE A 197 -1.37 -17.31 -20.83
N LYS A 198 -0.88 -16.14 -20.44
CA LYS A 198 -0.64 -15.02 -21.37
C LYS A 198 0.72 -15.08 -22.08
N ARG A 199 1.54 -16.10 -21.79
CA ARG A 199 2.89 -16.30 -22.34
C ARG A 199 3.75 -15.03 -22.28
N ILE A 200 3.71 -14.36 -21.13
CA ILE A 200 4.42 -13.09 -20.94
C ILE A 200 5.93 -13.34 -20.91
N LYS A 201 6.68 -12.55 -21.68
CA LYS A 201 8.15 -12.66 -21.72
C LYS A 201 8.74 -12.15 -20.40
N ILE A 202 9.41 -13.04 -19.68
CA ILE A 202 10.11 -12.72 -18.44
C ILE A 202 11.46 -12.09 -18.78
N LYS A 203 11.60 -10.78 -18.56
CA LYS A 203 12.90 -10.10 -18.63
C LYS A 203 13.62 -10.25 -17.30
N ARG A 204 14.88 -10.71 -17.33
CA ARG A 204 15.70 -10.96 -16.13
C ARG A 204 15.79 -9.72 -15.22
N ASN A 205 16.00 -8.53 -15.79
CA ASN A 205 16.13 -7.29 -15.01
C ASN A 205 14.84 -6.97 -14.24
N THR A 206 13.67 -7.13 -14.88
CA THR A 206 12.37 -6.92 -14.23
C THR A 206 12.09 -7.98 -13.16
N ALA A 207 12.45 -9.23 -13.41
CA ALA A 207 12.30 -10.30 -12.43
C ALA A 207 13.18 -10.04 -11.19
N LEU A 208 14.45 -9.69 -11.37
CA LEU A 208 15.37 -9.36 -10.28
C LEU A 208 14.87 -8.15 -9.47
N LEU A 209 14.39 -7.10 -10.14
CA LEU A 209 13.78 -5.94 -9.47
C LEU A 209 12.53 -6.38 -8.68
N GLY A 210 11.76 -7.32 -9.21
CA GLY A 210 10.62 -7.93 -8.53
C GLY A 210 11.04 -8.67 -7.26
N LEU A 211 12.11 -9.47 -7.33
CA LEU A 211 12.64 -10.15 -6.14
C LEU A 211 13.05 -9.13 -5.06
N THR A 212 13.72 -8.04 -5.43
CA THR A 212 14.08 -6.97 -4.48
C THR A 212 12.86 -6.25 -3.91
N LEU A 213 11.77 -6.13 -4.69
CA LEU A 213 10.51 -5.53 -4.25
C LEU A 213 9.79 -6.36 -3.19
N GLY A 214 9.96 -7.69 -3.21
CA GLY A 214 9.28 -8.58 -2.27
C GLY A 214 9.69 -8.39 -0.81
N VAL A 215 10.95 -8.03 -0.56
CA VAL A 215 11.47 -7.78 0.79
C VAL A 215 10.74 -6.63 1.48
N PRO A 216 10.70 -5.39 0.95
CA PRO A 216 9.96 -4.32 1.59
C PRO A 216 8.44 -4.58 1.57
N ASN A 217 7.91 -5.38 0.63
CA ASN A 217 6.49 -5.68 0.59
C ASN A 217 6.02 -6.53 1.77
N VAL A 218 6.67 -7.67 2.03
CA VAL A 218 6.32 -8.52 3.18
C VAL A 218 6.58 -7.78 4.50
N LEU A 219 7.68 -7.03 4.60
CA LEU A 219 8.00 -6.24 5.80
C LEU A 219 6.98 -5.14 6.04
N THR A 220 6.46 -4.49 4.99
CA THR A 220 5.36 -3.53 5.12
C THR A 220 4.15 -4.18 5.77
N THR A 221 3.73 -5.34 5.29
CA THR A 221 2.57 -6.06 5.85
C THR A 221 2.79 -6.48 7.31
N VAL A 222 3.95 -7.07 7.63
CA VAL A 222 4.31 -7.49 8.99
C VAL A 222 4.30 -6.29 9.96
N PHE A 223 4.99 -5.20 9.59
CA PHE A 223 5.07 -4.02 10.45
C PHE A 223 3.75 -3.27 10.55
N LEU A 224 2.92 -3.30 9.50
CA LEU A 224 1.57 -2.72 9.54
C LEU A 224 0.69 -3.49 10.52
N LEU A 225 0.66 -4.82 10.46
CA LEU A 225 -0.10 -5.65 11.41
C LEU A 225 0.39 -5.44 12.84
N SER A 226 1.71 -5.35 13.04
CA SER A 226 2.32 -5.00 14.33
C SER A 226 1.92 -3.59 14.81
N ALA A 227 1.78 -2.62 13.90
CA ALA A 227 1.33 -1.28 14.25
C ALA A 227 -0.17 -1.25 14.62
N LEU A 228 -1.00 -2.01 13.91
CA LEU A 228 -2.44 -2.16 14.17
C LEU A 228 -2.74 -2.92 15.46
N ALA A 229 -1.79 -3.74 15.94
CA ALA A 229 -1.87 -4.38 17.26
C ALA A 229 -1.75 -3.37 18.41
N LEU A 230 -0.96 -2.32 18.20
CA LEU A 230 -0.60 -1.36 19.24
C LEU A 230 -1.39 -0.05 19.16
N LEU A 231 -2.01 0.24 18.02
CA LEU A 231 -2.62 1.53 17.75
C LEU A 231 -3.93 1.41 16.96
N PRO A 232 -4.90 2.32 17.23
CA PRO A 232 -6.12 2.44 16.44
C PRO A 232 -5.85 2.63 14.95
N ALA A 233 -6.71 2.03 14.11
CA ALA A 233 -6.64 2.16 12.66
C ALA A 233 -6.81 3.62 12.21
N ILE A 234 -7.64 4.39 12.92
CA ILE A 234 -7.85 5.82 12.70
C ILE A 234 -6.57 6.68 12.82
N ILE A 235 -5.51 6.15 13.45
CA ILE A 235 -4.21 6.81 13.57
C ILE A 235 -3.20 6.20 12.58
N VAL A 236 -3.13 4.87 12.54
CA VAL A 236 -2.11 4.13 11.78
C VAL A 236 -2.19 4.43 10.29
N PHE A 237 -3.38 4.28 9.69
CA PHE A 237 -3.55 4.44 8.25
C PHE A 237 -3.27 5.86 7.74
N PRO A 238 -3.78 6.95 8.38
CA PRO A 238 -3.47 8.29 7.90
C PRO A 238 -2.01 8.70 8.14
N ILE A 239 -1.39 8.38 9.28
CA ILE A 239 0.05 8.64 9.49
C ILE A 239 0.89 7.88 8.46
N MET A 240 0.56 6.61 8.20
CA MET A 240 1.25 5.79 7.20
C MET A 240 1.16 6.45 5.81
N ASN A 241 -0.05 6.78 5.34
CA ASN A 241 -0.24 7.30 3.99
C ASN A 241 0.37 8.70 3.81
N VAL A 242 0.24 9.58 4.80
CA VAL A 242 0.90 10.90 4.76
C VAL A 242 2.42 10.73 4.82
N GLY A 243 2.94 9.88 5.72
CA GLY A 243 4.37 9.61 5.83
C GLY A 243 4.98 9.09 4.53
N ILE A 244 4.28 8.19 3.82
CA ILE A 244 4.69 7.71 2.51
C ILE A 244 4.73 8.86 1.50
N ILE A 245 3.73 9.75 1.46
CA ILE A 245 3.75 10.92 0.56
C ILE A 245 4.96 11.82 0.85
N LEU A 246 5.21 12.12 2.13
CA LEU A 246 6.34 12.98 2.53
C LEU A 246 7.67 12.35 2.08
N LEU A 247 7.90 11.09 2.45
CA LEU A 247 9.16 10.42 2.19
C LEU A 247 9.37 10.12 0.69
N THR A 248 8.33 9.69 -0.03
CA THR A 248 8.42 9.49 -1.50
C THR A 248 8.70 10.79 -2.24
N THR A 249 8.09 11.91 -1.81
CA THR A 249 8.34 13.22 -2.42
C THR A 249 9.79 13.68 -2.19
N VAL A 250 10.31 13.53 -0.97
CA VAL A 250 11.71 13.85 -0.66
C VAL A 250 12.67 12.96 -1.45
N MET A 251 12.43 11.66 -1.47
CA MET A 251 13.26 10.71 -2.22
C MET A 251 13.18 10.95 -3.73
N ALA A 252 12.03 11.36 -4.26
CA ALA A 252 11.87 11.71 -5.67
C ALA A 252 12.73 12.92 -6.06
N PHE A 253 12.79 13.94 -5.19
CA PHE A 253 13.69 15.09 -5.35
C PHE A 253 15.17 14.65 -5.30
N ILE A 254 15.56 13.75 -4.39
CA ILE A 254 16.97 13.33 -4.26
C ILE A 254 17.41 12.45 -5.43
N ILE A 255 16.62 11.43 -5.78
CA ILE A 255 17.00 10.39 -6.75
C ILE A 255 16.82 10.87 -8.19
N TRP A 256 15.68 11.50 -8.50
CA TRP A 256 15.34 11.93 -9.86
C TRP A 256 15.50 13.44 -10.09
N LYS A 257 15.92 14.20 -9.07
CA LYS A 257 16.08 15.67 -9.15
C LYS A 257 14.79 16.37 -9.59
N GLU A 258 13.64 15.78 -9.26
CA GLU A 258 12.33 16.34 -9.57
C GLU A 258 12.10 17.61 -8.76
N LYS A 259 11.91 18.75 -9.43
CA LYS A 259 11.66 20.01 -8.73
C LYS A 259 10.29 20.00 -8.06
N LEU A 260 10.29 20.28 -6.76
CA LEU A 260 9.09 20.53 -5.98
C LEU A 260 8.41 21.81 -6.47
N ASN A 261 7.16 21.69 -6.91
CA ASN A 261 6.33 22.85 -7.16
C ASN A 261 5.76 23.41 -5.84
N ARG A 262 5.19 24.62 -5.87
CA ARG A 262 4.61 25.28 -4.68
C ARG A 262 3.55 24.44 -3.97
N TRP A 263 2.76 23.66 -4.71
CA TRP A 263 1.74 22.78 -4.14
C TRP A 263 2.37 21.55 -3.46
N GLY A 264 3.45 20.99 -4.01
CA GLY A 264 4.22 19.93 -3.38
C GLY A 264 4.77 20.37 -2.01
N VAL A 265 5.31 21.58 -1.93
CA VAL A 265 5.75 22.16 -0.65
C VAL A 265 4.58 22.33 0.33
N LEU A 266 3.44 22.83 -0.15
CA LEU A 266 2.24 22.95 0.70
C LEU A 266 1.75 21.60 1.21
N ALA A 267 1.74 20.55 0.37
CA ALA A 267 1.39 19.19 0.79
C ALA A 267 2.36 18.65 1.85
N LEU A 268 3.66 18.95 1.73
CA LEU A 268 4.64 18.58 2.75
C LEU A 268 4.31 19.24 4.09
N THR A 269 4.05 20.56 4.08
CA THR A 269 3.73 21.31 5.31
C THR A 269 2.43 20.85 5.94
N SER A 270 1.36 20.66 5.16
CA SER A 270 0.08 20.18 5.68
C SER A 270 0.17 18.75 6.20
N GLY A 271 0.98 17.90 5.55
CA GLY A 271 1.21 16.53 5.97
C GLY A 271 1.95 16.44 7.30
N MET A 272 2.95 17.29 7.52
CA MET A 272 3.63 17.39 8.81
C MET A 272 2.66 17.81 9.93
N ILE A 273 1.77 18.78 9.66
CA ILE A 273 0.73 19.20 10.61
C ILE A 273 -0.26 18.05 10.89
N ALA A 274 -0.67 17.31 9.86
CA ALA A 274 -1.55 16.15 10.02
C ALA A 274 -0.93 15.10 10.96
N ILE A 275 0.32 14.71 10.71
CA ILE A 275 1.04 13.74 11.55
C ILE A 275 1.18 14.25 12.99
N LEU A 276 1.46 15.55 13.17
CA LEU A 276 1.59 16.16 14.50
C LEU A 276 0.28 16.05 15.30
N PHE A 277 -0.86 16.44 14.72
CA PHE A 277 -2.16 16.31 15.39
C PHE A 277 -2.53 14.86 15.69
N LEU A 278 -2.31 13.94 14.73
CA LEU A 278 -2.59 12.52 14.92
C LEU A 278 -1.69 11.87 15.97
N SER A 279 -0.43 12.31 16.08
CA SER A 279 0.52 11.79 17.06
C SER A 279 0.29 12.35 18.47
N LEU A 280 -0.21 13.59 18.59
CA LEU A 280 -0.52 14.23 19.87
C LEU A 280 -1.87 13.81 20.44
N GLY A 281 -2.78 13.28 19.62
CA GLY A 281 -4.09 12.82 20.07
C GLY A 281 -4.09 11.52 20.87
N ARG A 282 -2.92 10.89 21.02
CA ARG A 282 -2.69 9.61 21.72
C ARG A 282 -2.93 9.67 23.22
#